data_AF-A0A5C2M6V1-F1
#
_entry.id   AF-A0A5C2M6V1-F1
#
_cell.length_a   1.000
_cell.length_b   1.000
_cell.length_c   1.000
_cell.angle_alpha   90.00
_cell.angle_beta   90.00
_cell.angle_gamma   90.00
#
_symmetry.space_group_name_H-M   'P 1'
#
loop_
_entity.id
_entity.type
_entity.pdbx_description
1 polymer ?
#
loop_
_entity_poly.entity_id
_entity_poly.type
_entity_poly.pdbx_seq_one_letter_code
_entity_poly.pdbx_strand_id
1 'polypeptide(L)'
;MAGYVLVLAVIILGGAIATVGDRLGSKVGKARLSWFNLRPRQTAVLITILTGSLISASTLAILFALSRELRDGVLRIDTIRRQQAAAEQELAETRAQKDEIEAELAQSQIELANIRQRLSQTNQVLEQAVNRQTLTEAELKQLQDRYTQAQKDLENFEAQGARLRQEIQRLQRERQAIQGRLEDVAGQKAALETAIRTAQQRLAEVEGQKDRLQAEIDRIQDQLAVANQQQQVLRNQQRTLQQEIAALEASRQRLEENVSILLLGLRRGTIAIRTGQVLASAVIQNVKDSAQATQVIEELLRQARRNAIVLNNPQNLKPTDQVIQITTEDVNRLRSQISDGQPYVVRILAAANYLQGESNILVVPQVARNQEVFREGENLATISLDPSQMTDEQILQRLDQLFTVSNQRAIASGVLPDPVTGSVGSFRQIELVKFVLDLKDHQGTIDISAVTPTSVYTAGPLTLSLVARQNQRVILRSG
;
A
#
# COMPACT_ATOMS: atom_id res chain seq x y z
N MET A 1 71.84 39.52 186.12
CA MET A 1 72.86 40.11 187.02
C MET A 1 72.32 41.22 187.94
N ALA A 2 71.39 42.08 187.52
CA ALA A 2 70.82 43.15 188.37
C ALA A 2 69.93 42.65 189.54
N GLY A 3 69.35 41.44 189.44
CA GLY A 3 68.43 40.90 190.45
C GLY A 3 69.06 40.69 191.83
N TYR A 4 70.30 40.20 191.88
CA TYR A 4 71.00 39.96 193.16
C TYR A 4 71.39 41.28 193.87
N VAL A 5 71.71 42.34 193.11
CA VAL A 5 72.00 43.68 193.68
C VAL A 5 70.73 44.28 194.32
N LEU A 6 69.56 44.04 193.72
CA LEU A 6 68.29 44.54 194.22
C LEU A 6 67.86 43.80 195.51
N VAL A 7 68.07 42.49 195.57
CA VAL A 7 67.85 41.70 196.79
C VAL A 7 68.80 42.14 197.92
N LEU A 8 70.08 42.40 197.62
CA LEU A 8 71.06 42.86 198.61
C LEU A 8 70.73 44.26 199.16
N ALA A 9 70.25 45.18 198.32
CA ALA A 9 69.80 46.51 198.73
C ALA A 9 68.56 46.47 199.63
N VAL A 10 67.60 45.58 199.35
CA VAL A 10 66.38 45.40 200.17
C VAL A 10 66.72 44.81 201.54
N ILE A 11 67.67 43.88 201.63
CA ILE A 11 68.11 43.30 202.90
C ILE A 11 68.81 44.36 203.77
N ILE A 12 69.68 45.20 203.19
CA ILE A 12 70.38 46.27 203.91
C ILE A 12 69.39 47.35 204.39
N LEU A 13 68.47 47.80 203.52
CA LEU A 13 67.46 48.80 203.88
C LEU A 13 66.48 48.26 204.93
N GLY A 14 66.10 46.98 204.82
CA GLY A 14 65.26 46.29 205.79
C GLY A 14 65.90 46.22 207.18
N GLY A 15 67.22 45.94 207.24
CA GLY A 15 67.98 45.97 208.49
C GLY A 15 68.08 47.36 209.13
N ALA A 16 68.25 48.41 208.32
CA ALA A 16 68.29 49.79 208.78
C ALA A 16 66.93 50.31 209.29
N ILE A 17 65.82 49.91 208.64
CA ILE A 17 64.46 50.32 209.05
C ILE A 17 64.00 49.54 210.29
N ALA A 18 64.34 48.25 210.38
CA ALA A 18 64.00 47.42 211.54
C ALA A 18 64.62 47.96 212.84
N THR A 19 65.87 48.46 212.79
CA THR A 19 66.54 49.08 213.94
C THR A 19 65.91 50.41 214.37
N VAL A 20 65.35 51.18 213.43
CA VAL A 20 64.59 52.40 213.74
C VAL A 20 63.22 52.05 214.35
N GLY A 21 62.58 50.99 213.86
CA GLY A 21 61.31 50.47 214.40
C GLY A 21 61.42 50.03 215.86
N ASP A 22 62.49 49.29 216.22
CA ASP A 22 62.72 48.82 217.60
C ASP A 22 63.06 49.97 218.58
N ARG A 23 63.77 50.99 218.09
CA ARG A 23 64.02 52.22 218.86
C ARG A 23 62.78 53.06 219.10
N LEU A 24 61.86 53.13 218.13
CA LEU A 24 60.57 53.81 218.29
C LEU A 24 59.67 53.03 219.26
N GLY A 25 59.65 51.70 219.18
CA GLY A 25 58.90 50.85 220.11
C GLY A 25 59.36 50.98 221.56
N SER A 26 60.67 50.95 221.82
CA SER A 26 61.22 51.05 223.18
C SER A 26 61.14 52.46 223.80
N LYS A 27 61.24 53.53 222.99
CA LYS A 27 61.07 54.92 223.46
C LYS A 27 59.62 55.22 223.88
N VAL A 28 58.64 54.70 223.15
CA VAL A 28 57.23 54.85 223.53
C VAL A 28 56.91 54.04 224.79
N GLY A 29 57.55 52.87 224.97
CA GLY A 29 57.40 52.03 226.17
C GLY A 29 57.91 52.63 227.49
N LYS A 30 58.96 53.48 227.47
CA LYS A 30 59.47 54.18 228.67
C LYS A 30 58.76 55.50 228.96
N ALA A 31 58.12 56.12 227.97
CA ALA A 31 57.52 57.45 228.08
C ALA A 31 56.14 57.49 228.77
N ARG A 32 55.55 56.34 229.14
CA ARG A 32 54.16 56.23 229.66
C ARG A 32 53.13 56.97 228.77
N LEU A 33 53.36 57.01 227.46
CA LEU A 33 52.41 57.61 226.53
C LEU A 33 51.19 56.68 226.43
N SER A 34 50.07 57.17 226.96
CA SER A 34 48.76 56.58 226.77
C SER A 34 48.17 57.14 225.49
N TRP A 35 47.85 56.27 224.53
CA TRP A 35 47.02 56.62 223.38
C TRP A 35 45.67 55.96 223.60
N PHE A 36 44.61 56.77 223.76
CA PHE A 36 43.23 56.33 223.96
C PHE A 36 43.00 55.42 225.19
N ASN A 37 43.36 55.89 226.39
CA ASN A 37 43.02 55.27 227.70
C ASN A 37 43.56 53.84 227.94
N LEU A 38 44.47 53.35 227.09
CA LEU A 38 45.02 52.00 227.16
C LEU A 38 46.23 51.92 228.10
N ARG A 39 46.36 50.78 228.80
CA ARG A 39 47.48 50.50 229.71
C ARG A 39 48.80 50.52 228.89
N PRO A 40 49.89 51.15 229.37
CA PRO A 40 51.10 51.47 228.59
C PRO A 40 51.80 50.32 227.83
N ARG A 41 51.48 49.06 228.14
CA ARG A 41 52.08 47.89 227.51
C ARG A 41 51.41 47.48 226.18
N GLN A 42 50.17 47.92 225.89
CA GLN A 42 49.41 47.49 224.70
C GLN A 42 49.58 48.40 223.47
N THR A 43 49.74 49.71 223.67
CA THR A 43 49.96 50.69 222.58
C THR A 43 51.21 50.37 221.76
N ALA A 44 52.23 49.78 222.40
CA ALA A 44 53.47 49.39 221.76
C ALA A 44 53.28 48.25 220.73
N VAL A 45 52.30 47.35 220.92
CA VAL A 45 52.09 46.20 220.02
C VAL A 45 51.38 46.61 218.72
N LEU A 46 50.39 47.50 218.82
CA LEU A 46 49.60 47.93 217.66
C LEU A 46 50.45 48.64 216.60
N ILE A 47 51.34 49.52 217.06
CA ILE A 47 52.22 50.28 216.16
C ILE A 47 53.15 49.35 215.38
N THR A 48 53.55 48.20 215.94
CA THR A 48 54.43 47.21 215.30
C THR A 48 53.76 46.45 214.16
N ILE A 49 52.47 46.14 214.26
CA ILE A 49 51.72 45.47 213.17
C ILE A 49 51.50 46.44 212.00
N LEU A 50 51.23 47.70 212.34
CA LEU A 50 51.00 48.77 211.36
C LEU A 50 52.26 49.05 210.55
N THR A 51 53.43 49.12 211.19
CA THR A 51 54.70 49.25 210.48
C THR A 51 55.05 47.99 209.69
N GLY A 52 54.82 46.79 210.24
CA GLY A 52 55.02 45.52 209.51
C GLY A 52 54.23 45.43 208.21
N SER A 53 52.95 45.80 208.21
CA SER A 53 52.09 45.78 207.01
C SER A 53 52.50 46.82 205.97
N LEU A 54 52.91 48.00 206.43
CA LEU A 54 53.36 49.08 205.55
C LEU A 54 54.65 48.69 204.79
N ILE A 55 55.50 47.87 205.41
CA ILE A 55 56.73 47.36 204.79
C ILE A 55 56.41 46.35 203.68
N SER A 56 55.53 45.37 203.91
CA SER A 56 55.20 44.35 202.87
C SER A 56 54.51 44.97 201.65
N ALA A 57 53.59 45.91 201.85
CA ALA A 57 52.93 46.63 200.76
C ALA A 57 53.93 47.46 199.93
N SER A 58 54.86 48.14 200.62
CA SER A 58 55.93 48.90 199.96
C SER A 58 56.85 47.99 199.15
N THR A 59 57.19 46.81 199.67
CA THR A 59 58.06 45.85 198.98
C THR A 59 57.45 45.34 197.68
N LEU A 60 56.14 45.02 197.68
CA LEU A 60 55.44 44.56 196.48
C LEU A 60 55.31 45.67 195.42
N ALA A 61 55.00 46.90 195.86
CA ALA A 61 54.91 48.07 194.98
C ALA A 61 56.26 48.36 194.30
N ILE A 62 57.36 48.23 195.05
CA ILE A 62 58.72 48.38 194.55
C ILE A 62 59.07 47.29 193.53
N LEU A 63 58.67 46.03 193.77
CA LEU A 63 58.89 44.91 192.84
C LEU A 63 58.15 45.10 191.51
N PHE A 64 56.90 45.58 191.55
CA PHE A 64 56.10 45.90 190.36
C PHE A 64 56.63 47.14 189.60
N ALA A 65 57.23 48.10 190.32
CA ALA A 65 57.81 49.31 189.73
C ALA A 65 59.19 49.06 189.09
N LEU A 66 60.02 48.20 189.70
CA LEU A 66 61.39 47.93 189.25
C LEU A 66 61.49 46.80 188.22
N SER A 67 60.53 45.86 188.17
CA SER A 67 60.54 44.75 187.20
C SER A 67 59.69 45.04 185.96
N ARG A 68 60.34 45.40 184.85
CA ARG A 68 59.68 45.53 183.54
C ARG A 68 59.17 44.18 183.00
N GLU A 69 59.84 43.08 183.33
CA GLU A 69 59.52 41.72 182.84
C GLU A 69 58.20 41.19 183.41
N LEU A 70 57.88 41.51 184.67
CA LEU A 70 56.63 41.08 185.30
C LEU A 70 55.42 41.89 184.77
N ARG A 71 55.63 43.15 184.34
CA ARG A 71 54.60 44.01 183.74
C ARG A 71 54.27 43.61 182.30
N ASP A 72 55.28 43.29 181.49
CA ASP A 72 55.08 42.90 180.09
C ASP A 72 54.48 41.48 179.94
N GLY A 73 54.77 40.56 180.86
CA GLY A 73 54.30 39.16 180.77
C GLY A 73 52.81 38.95 181.05
N VAL A 74 52.23 39.66 182.01
CA VAL A 74 50.82 39.46 182.41
C VAL A 74 49.83 40.20 181.50
N LEU A 75 50.25 41.24 180.77
CA LEU A 75 49.36 42.13 179.99
C LEU A 75 49.32 41.84 178.46
N ARG A 76 50.16 40.95 177.90
CA ARG A 76 50.28 40.76 176.42
C ARG A 76 49.61 39.50 175.82
N ILE A 77 48.89 38.71 176.61
CA ILE A 77 48.22 37.49 176.09
C ILE A 77 47.13 37.79 175.05
N ASP A 78 46.42 38.90 175.18
CA ASP A 78 45.35 39.27 174.25
C ASP A 78 45.87 39.75 172.88
N THR A 79 47.04 40.40 172.83
CA THR A 79 47.60 40.92 171.57
C THR A 79 48.10 39.81 170.64
N ILE A 80 48.65 38.72 171.21
CA ILE A 80 49.15 37.59 170.42
C ILE A 80 48.01 36.81 169.77
N ARG A 81 46.89 36.60 170.48
CA ARG A 81 45.69 35.95 169.91
C ARG A 81 45.06 36.76 168.78
N ARG A 82 45.03 38.09 168.88
CA ARG A 82 44.51 38.96 167.81
C ARG A 82 45.37 38.93 166.55
N GLN A 83 46.70 38.89 166.69
CA GLN A 83 47.60 38.76 165.54
C GLN A 83 47.45 37.41 164.84
N GLN A 84 47.25 36.33 165.59
CA GLN A 84 46.99 35.01 165.02
C GLN A 84 45.66 34.98 164.23
N ALA A 85 44.60 35.56 164.77
CA ALA A 85 43.31 35.67 164.08
C ALA A 85 43.39 36.54 162.80
N ALA A 86 44.14 37.65 162.84
CA ALA A 86 44.34 38.51 161.66
C ALA A 86 45.17 37.80 160.57
N ALA A 87 46.23 37.08 160.95
CA ALA A 87 47.03 36.31 160.00
C ALA A 87 46.24 35.13 159.39
N GLU A 88 45.39 34.46 160.17
CA GLU A 88 44.48 33.43 159.64
C GLU A 88 43.45 34.01 158.66
N GLN A 89 42.94 35.23 158.91
CA GLN A 89 42.03 35.92 158.02
C GLN A 89 42.71 36.33 156.70
N GLU A 90 43.91 36.91 156.74
CA GLU A 90 44.67 37.29 155.54
C GLU A 90 45.05 36.08 154.69
N LEU A 91 45.39 34.95 155.33
CA LEU A 91 45.63 33.69 154.65
C LEU A 91 44.36 33.15 153.98
N ALA A 92 43.20 33.32 154.63
CA ALA A 92 41.91 32.93 154.05
C ALA A 92 41.53 33.82 152.85
N GLU A 93 41.74 35.13 152.94
CA GLU A 93 41.49 36.09 151.85
C GLU A 93 42.41 35.85 150.65
N THR A 94 43.71 35.63 150.88
CA THR A 94 44.67 35.32 149.79
C THR A 94 44.35 33.98 149.12
N ARG A 95 43.92 32.98 149.91
CA ARG A 95 43.44 31.70 149.35
C ARG A 95 42.19 31.91 148.50
N ALA A 96 41.23 32.70 148.96
CA ALA A 96 40.03 33.01 148.19
C ALA A 96 40.34 33.73 146.87
N GLN A 97 41.25 34.72 146.87
CA GLN A 97 41.70 35.40 145.64
C GLN A 97 42.44 34.46 144.69
N LYS A 98 43.27 33.56 145.24
CA LYS A 98 43.95 32.55 144.43
C LYS A 98 42.95 31.60 143.79
N ASP A 99 41.95 31.13 144.55
CA ASP A 99 40.88 30.25 144.06
C ASP A 99 40.05 30.96 142.98
N GLU A 100 39.79 32.27 143.13
CA GLU A 100 39.10 33.10 142.13
C GLU A 100 39.92 33.25 140.84
N ILE A 101 41.21 33.56 140.93
CA ILE A 101 42.09 33.67 139.75
C ILE A 101 42.28 32.30 139.08
N GLU A 102 42.38 31.21 139.85
CA GLU A 102 42.42 29.85 139.30
C GLU A 102 41.10 29.51 138.57
N ALA A 103 39.96 29.95 139.09
CA ALA A 103 38.67 29.82 138.43
C ALA A 103 38.56 30.67 137.14
N GLU A 104 39.03 31.93 137.16
CA GLU A 104 39.08 32.78 135.97
C GLU A 104 40.03 32.23 134.90
N LEU A 105 41.20 31.72 135.30
CA LEU A 105 42.15 31.08 134.39
C LEU A 105 41.55 29.82 133.78
N ALA A 106 40.87 28.99 134.58
CA ALA A 106 40.15 27.83 134.08
C ALA A 106 39.04 28.24 133.09
N GLN A 107 38.29 29.31 133.38
CA GLN A 107 37.26 29.84 132.49
C GLN A 107 37.85 30.36 131.17
N SER A 108 38.94 31.12 131.23
CA SER A 108 39.65 31.64 130.04
C SER A 108 40.23 30.50 129.19
N GLN A 109 40.77 29.45 129.82
CA GLN A 109 41.23 28.25 129.11
C GLN A 109 40.09 27.50 128.41
N ILE A 110 38.93 27.38 129.07
CA ILE A 110 37.72 26.80 128.48
C ILE A 110 37.24 27.66 127.30
N GLU A 111 37.23 28.99 127.44
CA GLU A 111 36.84 29.90 126.37
C GLU A 111 37.80 29.84 125.17
N LEU A 112 39.11 29.82 125.40
CA LEU A 112 40.12 29.63 124.35
C LEU A 112 39.98 28.26 123.67
N ALA A 113 39.68 27.20 124.41
CA ALA A 113 39.40 25.89 123.85
C ALA A 113 38.15 25.93 122.94
N ASN A 114 37.08 26.58 123.39
CA ASN A 114 35.85 26.77 122.62
C ASN A 114 36.08 27.61 121.35
N ILE A 115 36.85 28.70 121.44
CA ILE A 115 37.18 29.55 120.30
C ILE A 115 38.05 28.78 119.29
N ARG A 116 39.06 28.03 119.75
CA ARG A 116 39.88 27.17 118.88
C ARG A 116 39.02 26.12 118.18
N GLN A 117 38.08 25.50 118.90
CA GLN A 117 37.13 24.56 118.32
C GLN A 117 36.23 25.23 117.27
N ARG A 118 35.65 26.40 117.56
CA ARG A 118 34.83 27.17 116.61
C ARG A 118 35.62 27.63 115.38
N LEU A 119 36.88 28.04 115.55
CA LEU A 119 37.76 28.42 114.45
C LEU A 119 38.08 27.21 113.57
N SER A 120 38.38 26.06 114.18
CA SER A 120 38.59 24.81 113.44
C SER A 120 37.34 24.38 112.66
N GLN A 121 36.16 24.43 113.29
CA GLN A 121 34.89 24.13 112.63
C GLN A 121 34.59 25.11 111.49
N THR A 122 34.78 26.41 111.72
CA THR A 122 34.58 27.46 110.70
C THR A 122 35.54 27.26 109.53
N ASN A 123 36.81 26.96 109.79
CA ASN A 123 37.80 26.68 108.74
C ASN A 123 37.42 25.45 107.91
N GLN A 124 36.93 24.37 108.54
CA GLN A 124 36.44 23.20 107.82
C GLN A 124 35.23 23.51 106.94
N VAL A 125 34.27 24.30 107.44
CA VAL A 125 33.09 24.71 106.65
C VAL A 125 33.51 25.63 105.51
N LEU A 126 34.43 26.56 105.74
CA LEU A 126 34.98 27.44 104.71
C LEU A 126 35.71 26.63 103.63
N GLU A 127 36.53 25.65 104.01
CA GLU A 127 37.21 24.76 103.07
C GLU A 127 36.21 23.95 102.23
N GLN A 128 35.15 23.42 102.85
CA GLN A 128 34.07 22.75 102.13
C GLN A 128 33.32 23.71 101.19
N ALA A 129 33.07 24.95 101.60
CA ALA A 129 32.40 25.95 100.79
C ALA A 129 33.26 26.35 99.58
N VAL A 130 34.57 26.56 99.77
CA VAL A 130 35.53 26.82 98.69
C VAL A 130 35.61 25.63 97.73
N ASN A 131 35.70 24.41 98.23
CA ASN A 131 35.71 23.20 97.40
C ASN A 131 34.41 23.02 96.62
N ARG A 132 33.25 23.35 97.20
CA ARG A 132 31.97 23.35 96.47
C ARG A 132 31.95 24.42 95.39
N GLN A 133 32.43 25.63 95.69
CA GLN A 133 32.50 26.71 94.71
C GLN A 133 33.39 26.33 93.53
N THR A 134 34.58 25.76 93.76
CA THR A 134 35.49 25.34 92.68
C THR A 134 34.90 24.21 91.84
N LEU A 135 34.20 23.25 92.44
CA LEU A 135 33.48 22.21 91.72
C LEU A 135 32.35 22.79 90.86
N THR A 136 31.53 23.69 91.42
CA THR A 136 30.44 24.33 90.68
C THR A 136 30.96 25.23 89.55
N GLU A 137 32.07 25.94 89.75
CA GLU A 137 32.73 26.72 88.70
C GLU A 137 33.25 25.81 87.57
N ALA A 138 33.81 24.63 87.91
CA ALA A 138 34.24 23.64 86.92
C ALA A 138 33.05 23.04 86.16
N GLU A 139 31.95 22.71 86.84
CA GLU A 139 30.71 22.23 86.23
C GLU A 139 30.09 23.27 85.30
N LEU A 140 30.04 24.55 85.71
CA LEU A 140 29.53 25.64 84.89
C LEU A 140 30.36 25.82 83.63
N LYS A 141 31.70 25.77 83.75
CA LYS A 141 32.61 25.82 82.60
C LYS A 141 32.38 24.65 81.66
N GLN A 142 32.27 23.43 82.17
CA GLN A 142 31.98 22.25 81.37
C GLN A 142 30.62 22.35 80.66
N LEU A 143 29.60 22.88 81.34
CA LEU A 143 28.28 23.09 80.75
C LEU A 143 28.33 24.14 79.64
N GLN A 144 29.10 25.22 79.83
CA GLN A 144 29.28 26.27 78.84
C GLN A 144 30.05 25.78 77.60
N ASP A 145 31.07 24.94 77.79
CA ASP A 145 31.78 24.28 76.69
C ASP A 145 30.85 23.34 75.91
N ARG A 146 30.02 22.55 76.61
CA ARG A 146 29.01 21.68 75.99
C ARG A 146 27.94 22.47 75.23
N TYR A 147 27.49 23.59 75.79
CA TYR A 147 26.53 24.47 75.12
C TYR A 147 27.12 25.05 73.83
N THR A 148 28.36 25.53 73.90
CA THR A 148 29.07 26.07 72.72
C THR A 148 29.28 24.99 71.66
N GLN A 149 29.63 23.77 72.07
CA GLN A 149 29.78 22.64 71.15
C GLN A 149 28.43 22.27 70.51
N ALA A 150 27.37 22.14 71.30
CA ALA A 150 26.03 21.83 70.80
C ALA A 150 25.51 22.90 69.83
N GLN A 151 25.84 24.18 70.07
CA GLN A 151 25.49 25.27 69.17
C GLN A 151 26.22 25.18 67.83
N LYS A 152 27.52 24.83 67.84
CA LYS A 152 28.29 24.57 66.60
C LYS A 152 27.76 23.35 65.85
N ASP A 153 27.43 22.29 66.56
CA ASP A 153 26.87 21.09 65.94
C ASP A 153 25.51 21.38 65.29
N LEU A 154 24.66 22.20 65.94
CA LEU A 154 23.40 22.66 65.37
C LEU A 154 23.62 23.46 64.08
N GLU A 155 24.52 24.44 64.07
CA GLU A 155 24.87 25.20 62.86
C GLU A 155 25.36 24.28 61.73
N ASN A 156 26.20 23.30 62.06
CA ASN A 156 26.69 22.32 61.09
C ASN A 156 25.55 21.46 60.53
N PHE A 157 24.61 21.00 61.37
CA PHE A 157 23.45 20.23 60.93
C PHE A 157 22.47 21.06 60.12
N GLU A 158 22.26 22.34 60.45
CA GLU A 158 21.44 23.25 59.66
C GLU A 158 22.06 23.50 58.27
N ALA A 159 23.37 23.69 58.20
CA ALA A 159 24.10 23.84 56.94
C ALA A 159 24.03 22.56 56.09
N GLN A 160 24.18 21.38 56.70
CA GLN A 160 23.99 20.09 56.02
C GLN A 160 22.55 19.94 55.54
N GLY A 161 21.56 20.24 56.38
CA GLY A 161 20.15 20.20 56.05
C GLY A 161 19.79 21.11 54.86
N ALA A 162 20.37 22.31 54.81
CA ALA A 162 20.21 23.22 53.68
C ALA A 162 20.78 22.64 52.37
N ARG A 163 22.00 22.05 52.43
CA ARG A 163 22.63 21.40 51.27
C ARG A 163 21.82 20.21 50.76
N LEU A 164 21.39 19.32 51.65
CA LEU A 164 20.55 18.17 51.30
C LEU A 164 19.21 18.61 50.68
N ARG A 165 18.58 19.67 51.18
CA ARG A 165 17.35 20.21 50.56
C ARG A 165 17.60 20.72 49.15
N GLN A 166 18.70 21.43 48.92
CA GLN A 166 19.07 21.89 47.57
C GLN A 166 19.33 20.71 46.63
N GLU A 167 20.00 19.67 47.10
CA GLU A 167 20.28 18.47 46.32
C GLU A 167 19.01 17.68 45.99
N ILE A 168 18.09 17.51 46.96
CA ILE A 168 16.77 16.91 46.72
C ILE A 168 16.00 17.71 45.67
N GLN A 169 15.98 19.05 45.77
CA GLN A 169 15.30 19.89 44.77
C GLN A 169 15.93 19.75 43.38
N ARG A 170 17.26 19.65 43.30
CA ARG A 170 17.96 19.43 42.03
C ARG A 170 17.61 18.06 41.44
N LEU A 171 17.71 17.00 42.23
CA LEU A 171 17.37 15.63 41.82
C LEU A 171 15.90 15.51 41.40
N GLN A 172 14.98 16.20 42.07
CA GLN A 172 13.58 16.25 41.69
C GLN A 172 13.38 16.90 40.32
N ARG A 173 14.08 18.01 40.03
CA ARG A 173 14.05 18.65 38.70
C ARG A 173 14.67 17.76 37.62
N GLU A 174 15.81 17.13 37.92
CA GLU A 174 16.46 16.19 37.00
C GLU A 174 15.53 15.00 36.70
N ARG A 175 14.85 14.44 37.72
CA ARG A 175 13.88 13.36 37.53
C ARG A 175 12.70 13.79 36.67
N GLN A 176 12.15 14.98 36.89
CA GLN A 176 11.06 15.51 36.05
C GLN A 176 11.51 15.72 34.60
N ALA A 177 12.72 16.26 34.39
CA ALA A 177 13.27 16.44 33.05
C ALA A 177 13.51 15.09 32.34
N ILE A 178 14.00 14.08 33.07
CA ILE A 178 14.18 12.72 32.53
C ILE A 178 12.83 12.08 32.20
N GLN A 179 11.80 12.25 33.04
CA GLN A 179 10.45 11.78 32.76
C GLN A 179 9.88 12.41 31.49
N GLY A 180 10.01 13.73 31.32
CA GLY A 180 9.58 14.41 30.08
C GLY A 180 10.32 13.90 28.84
N ARG A 181 11.64 13.69 28.93
CA ARG A 181 12.42 13.09 27.83
C ARG A 181 11.98 11.65 27.50
N LEU A 182 11.61 10.87 28.51
CA LEU A 182 11.08 9.51 28.32
C LEU A 182 9.75 9.52 27.59
N GLU A 183 8.85 10.45 27.94
CA GLU A 183 7.58 10.65 27.25
C GLU A 183 7.79 11.08 25.78
N ASP A 184 8.71 12.03 25.53
CA ASP A 184 9.07 12.45 24.18
C ASP A 184 9.62 11.28 23.35
N VAL A 185 10.56 10.50 23.90
CA VAL A 185 11.14 9.33 23.22
C VAL A 185 10.08 8.25 22.98
N ALA A 186 9.16 8.04 23.93
CA ALA A 186 8.05 7.11 23.74
C ALA A 186 7.11 7.58 22.60
N GLY A 187 6.83 8.89 22.53
CA GLY A 187 6.07 9.50 21.44
C GLY A 187 6.76 9.35 20.08
N GLN A 188 8.06 9.63 20.03
CA GLN A 188 8.87 9.42 18.82
C GLN A 188 8.87 7.96 18.37
N LYS A 189 9.02 7.02 19.31
CA LYS A 189 8.97 5.57 19.02
C LYS A 189 7.62 5.18 18.42
N ALA A 190 6.50 5.62 19.01
CA ALA A 190 5.16 5.32 18.50
C ALA A 190 4.92 5.91 17.09
N ALA A 191 5.41 7.13 16.86
CA ALA A 191 5.36 7.75 15.53
C ALA A 191 6.18 6.95 14.51
N LEU A 192 7.39 6.50 14.89
CA LEU A 192 8.25 5.67 14.04
C LEU A 192 7.61 4.32 13.72
N GLU A 193 7.00 3.65 14.70
CA GLU A 193 6.28 2.40 14.50
C GLU A 193 5.11 2.56 13.53
N THR A 194 4.38 3.68 13.62
CA THR A 194 3.30 4.01 12.69
C THR A 194 3.83 4.27 11.28
N ALA A 195 4.94 5.00 11.16
CA ALA A 195 5.61 5.25 9.88
C ALA A 195 6.12 3.95 9.24
N ILE A 196 6.70 3.03 10.02
CA ILE A 196 7.15 1.71 9.56
C ILE A 196 5.96 0.90 9.05
N ARG A 197 4.85 0.82 9.80
CA ARG A 197 3.63 0.12 9.34
C ARG A 197 3.10 0.69 8.03
N THR A 198 3.07 2.02 7.91
CA THR A 198 2.63 2.69 6.68
C THR A 198 3.57 2.39 5.51
N ALA A 199 4.89 2.39 5.75
CA ALA A 199 5.88 2.05 4.75
C ALA A 199 5.76 0.58 4.29
N GLN A 200 5.50 -0.35 5.21
CA GLN A 200 5.26 -1.76 4.91
C GLN A 200 3.99 -1.97 4.07
N GLN A 201 2.91 -1.26 4.37
CA GLN A 201 1.68 -1.30 3.56
C GLN A 201 1.92 -0.79 2.14
N ARG A 202 2.63 0.34 1.99
CA ARG A 202 3.00 0.87 0.68
C ARG A 202 3.91 -0.09 -0.10
N LEU A 203 4.85 -0.74 0.58
CA LEU A 203 5.73 -1.72 -0.06
C LEU A 203 4.92 -2.90 -0.61
N ALA A 204 4.01 -3.46 0.20
CA ALA A 204 3.14 -4.55 -0.24
C ALA A 204 2.22 -4.13 -1.42
N GLU A 205 1.75 -2.89 -1.43
CA GLU A 205 0.98 -2.34 -2.56
C GLU A 205 1.81 -2.26 -3.84
N VAL A 206 3.04 -1.74 -3.75
CA VAL A 206 3.97 -1.62 -4.89
C VAL A 206 4.39 -3.00 -5.40
N GLU A 207 4.62 -3.97 -4.52
CA GLU A 207 4.88 -5.37 -4.91
C GLU A 207 3.68 -5.95 -5.65
N GLY A 208 2.47 -5.75 -5.15
CA GLY A 208 1.25 -6.17 -5.85
C GLY A 208 1.05 -5.49 -7.22
N GLN A 209 1.43 -4.21 -7.36
CA GLN A 209 1.42 -3.51 -8.65
C GLN A 209 2.46 -4.09 -9.61
N LYS A 210 3.67 -4.37 -9.12
CA LYS A 210 4.74 -4.99 -9.92
C LYS A 210 4.30 -6.35 -10.47
N ASP A 211 3.68 -7.19 -9.65
CA ASP A 211 3.21 -8.52 -10.09
C ASP A 211 2.11 -8.42 -11.16
N ARG A 212 1.20 -7.44 -11.03
CA ARG A 212 0.17 -7.16 -12.05
C ARG A 212 0.77 -6.72 -13.37
N LEU A 213 1.73 -5.79 -13.32
CA LEU A 213 2.43 -5.33 -14.52
C LEU A 213 3.22 -6.45 -15.19
N GLN A 214 3.85 -7.33 -14.40
CA GLN A 214 4.54 -8.50 -14.95
C GLN A 214 3.57 -9.44 -15.67
N ALA A 215 2.43 -9.75 -15.07
CA ALA A 215 1.40 -10.57 -15.70
C ALA A 215 0.82 -9.92 -16.97
N GLU A 216 0.73 -8.59 -17.02
CA GLU A 216 0.29 -7.86 -18.21
C GLU A 216 1.36 -7.91 -19.32
N ILE A 217 2.63 -7.76 -18.97
CA ILE A 217 3.76 -7.93 -19.91
C ILE A 217 3.72 -9.34 -20.52
N ASP A 218 3.56 -10.38 -19.70
CA ASP A 218 3.52 -11.76 -20.18
C ASP A 218 2.35 -11.98 -21.15
N ARG A 219 1.15 -11.44 -20.83
CA ARG A 219 -0.02 -11.48 -21.73
C ARG A 219 0.23 -10.77 -23.05
N ILE A 220 0.88 -9.61 -23.04
CA ILE A 220 1.19 -8.86 -24.26
C ILE A 220 2.22 -9.63 -25.11
N GLN A 221 3.18 -10.29 -24.48
CA GLN A 221 4.14 -11.14 -25.18
C GLN A 221 3.45 -12.33 -25.88
N ASP A 222 2.51 -12.99 -25.20
CA ASP A 222 1.70 -14.07 -25.78
C ASP A 222 0.88 -13.57 -26.97
N GLN A 223 0.21 -12.41 -26.82
CA GLN A 223 -0.55 -11.79 -27.91
C GLN A 223 0.34 -11.43 -29.10
N LEU A 224 1.54 -10.91 -28.85
CA LEU A 224 2.51 -10.58 -29.89
C LEU A 224 2.98 -11.83 -30.64
N ALA A 225 3.20 -12.95 -29.93
CA ALA A 225 3.55 -14.22 -30.55
C ALA A 225 2.45 -14.72 -31.49
N VAL A 226 1.18 -14.67 -31.05
CA VAL A 226 0.02 -15.04 -31.87
C VAL A 226 -0.12 -14.12 -33.09
N ALA A 227 0.02 -12.80 -32.90
CA ALA A 227 -0.08 -11.83 -33.99
C ALA A 227 1.03 -12.03 -35.04
N ASN A 228 2.26 -12.32 -34.60
CA ASN A 228 3.37 -12.64 -35.49
C ASN A 228 3.11 -13.92 -36.29
N GLN A 229 2.56 -14.96 -35.65
CA GLN A 229 2.18 -16.20 -36.33
C GLN A 229 1.09 -15.94 -37.38
N GLN A 230 0.06 -15.14 -37.06
CA GLN A 230 -0.98 -14.75 -38.00
C GLN A 230 -0.41 -13.95 -39.19
N GLN A 231 0.51 -13.01 -38.93
CA GLN A 231 1.18 -12.26 -39.99
C GLN A 231 1.93 -13.19 -40.95
N GLN A 232 2.57 -14.23 -40.42
CA GLN A 232 3.29 -15.21 -41.25
C GLN A 232 2.34 -16.07 -42.09
N VAL A 233 1.21 -16.49 -41.53
CA VAL A 233 0.15 -17.20 -42.29
C VAL A 233 -0.39 -16.32 -43.41
N LEU A 234 -0.73 -15.05 -43.13
CA LEU A 234 -1.23 -14.11 -44.13
C LEU A 234 -0.20 -13.85 -45.24
N ARG A 235 1.09 -13.72 -44.89
CA ARG A 235 2.17 -13.59 -45.89
C ARG A 235 2.27 -14.82 -46.78
N ASN A 236 2.12 -16.01 -46.22
CA ASN A 236 2.13 -17.25 -47.02
C ASN A 236 0.91 -17.32 -47.93
N GLN A 237 -0.29 -16.99 -47.45
CA GLN A 237 -1.50 -16.90 -48.27
C GLN A 237 -1.33 -15.89 -49.42
N GLN A 238 -0.76 -14.72 -49.14
CA GLN A 238 -0.49 -13.71 -50.17
C GLN A 238 0.46 -14.25 -51.26
N ARG A 239 1.51 -14.99 -50.88
CA ARG A 239 2.40 -15.66 -51.85
C ARG A 239 1.65 -16.70 -52.68
N THR A 240 0.82 -17.53 -52.06
CA THR A 240 0.01 -18.54 -52.77
C THR A 240 -0.95 -17.87 -53.77
N LEU A 241 -1.68 -16.84 -53.34
CA LEU A 241 -2.58 -16.09 -54.22
C LEU A 241 -1.83 -15.42 -55.37
N GLN A 242 -0.63 -14.87 -55.14
CA GLN A 242 0.21 -14.34 -56.21
C GLN A 242 0.62 -15.40 -57.23
N GLN A 243 0.95 -16.61 -56.78
CA GLN A 243 1.24 -17.74 -57.67
C GLN A 243 0.01 -18.18 -58.47
N GLU A 244 -1.16 -18.22 -57.84
CA GLU A 244 -2.43 -18.53 -58.51
C GLU A 244 -2.78 -17.48 -59.58
N ILE A 245 -2.63 -16.18 -59.26
CA ILE A 245 -2.83 -15.09 -60.23
C ILE A 245 -1.89 -15.27 -61.43
N ALA A 246 -0.58 -15.47 -61.18
CA ALA A 246 0.37 -15.68 -62.27
C ALA A 246 0.03 -16.92 -63.13
N ALA A 247 -0.43 -18.00 -62.50
CA ALA A 247 -0.87 -19.21 -63.21
C ALA A 247 -2.15 -18.98 -64.04
N LEU A 248 -3.10 -18.22 -63.51
CA LEU A 248 -4.32 -17.84 -64.22
C LEU A 248 -4.02 -16.91 -65.40
N GLU A 249 -3.12 -15.94 -65.25
CA GLU A 249 -2.68 -15.07 -66.34
C GLU A 249 -2.02 -15.86 -67.47
N ALA A 250 -1.12 -16.79 -67.13
CA ALA A 250 -0.52 -17.69 -68.12
C ALA A 250 -1.55 -18.56 -68.83
N SER A 251 -2.55 -19.08 -68.11
CA SER A 251 -3.67 -19.83 -68.69
C SER A 251 -4.50 -18.97 -69.64
N ARG A 252 -4.76 -17.71 -69.27
CA ARG A 252 -5.49 -16.75 -70.10
C ARG A 252 -4.77 -16.48 -71.41
N GLN A 253 -3.47 -16.23 -71.37
CA GLN A 253 -2.64 -15.99 -72.56
C GLN A 253 -2.67 -17.18 -73.52
N ARG A 254 -2.55 -18.42 -73.02
CA ARG A 254 -2.66 -19.63 -73.86
C ARG A 254 -4.03 -19.76 -74.50
N LEU A 255 -5.10 -19.41 -73.78
CA LEU A 255 -6.45 -19.47 -74.33
C LEU A 255 -6.65 -18.42 -75.44
N GLU A 256 -6.15 -17.20 -75.24
CA GLU A 256 -6.14 -16.15 -76.27
C GLU A 256 -5.37 -16.60 -77.53
N GLU A 257 -4.21 -17.22 -77.37
CA GLU A 257 -3.42 -17.81 -78.46
C GLU A 257 -4.20 -18.92 -79.19
N ASN A 258 -4.80 -19.86 -78.45
CA ASN A 258 -5.63 -20.92 -79.01
C ASN A 258 -6.83 -20.37 -79.80
N VAL A 259 -7.52 -19.35 -79.27
CA VAL A 259 -8.63 -18.69 -79.97
C VAL A 259 -8.16 -18.00 -81.24
N SER A 260 -7.01 -17.34 -81.22
CA SER A 260 -6.39 -16.73 -82.41
C SER A 260 -6.08 -17.78 -83.49
N ILE A 261 -5.53 -18.92 -83.10
CA ILE A 261 -5.27 -20.06 -84.00
C ILE A 261 -6.57 -20.62 -84.58
N LEU A 262 -7.62 -20.79 -83.78
CA LEU A 262 -8.93 -21.24 -84.26
C LEU A 262 -9.57 -20.26 -85.26
N LEU A 263 -9.43 -18.95 -85.02
CA LEU A 263 -9.97 -17.91 -85.91
C LEU A 263 -9.25 -17.87 -87.28
N LEU A 264 -7.97 -18.26 -87.34
CA LEU A 264 -7.25 -18.46 -88.60
C LEU A 264 -7.74 -19.72 -89.37
N GLY A 265 -8.30 -20.70 -88.67
CA GLY A 265 -8.83 -21.95 -89.26
C GLY A 265 -10.22 -21.84 -89.90
N LEU A 266 -10.97 -20.77 -89.64
CA LEU A 266 -12.29 -20.53 -90.25
C LEU A 266 -12.14 -19.73 -91.54
N ARG A 267 -12.02 -20.46 -92.65
CA ARG A 267 -12.14 -20.06 -94.07
C ARG A 267 -12.93 -18.73 -94.29
N ARG A 268 -12.22 -17.60 -94.33
CA ARG A 268 -12.74 -16.31 -94.81
C ARG A 268 -12.73 -16.29 -96.34
N GLY A 269 -13.87 -16.57 -96.96
CA GLY A 269 -14.07 -16.34 -98.39
C GLY A 269 -15.56 -16.21 -98.72
N THR A 270 -15.88 -15.53 -99.82
CA THR A 270 -17.24 -15.46 -100.35
C THR A 270 -17.64 -16.84 -100.88
N ILE A 271 -18.77 -17.39 -100.42
CA ILE A 271 -19.31 -18.66 -100.96
C ILE A 271 -19.79 -18.39 -102.39
N ALA A 272 -19.19 -19.06 -103.37
CA ALA A 272 -19.53 -18.91 -104.78
C ALA A 272 -20.48 -20.01 -105.27
N ILE A 273 -20.34 -21.24 -104.75
CA ILE A 273 -21.23 -22.37 -105.04
C ILE A 273 -21.73 -22.94 -103.73
N ARG A 274 -23.04 -23.13 -103.61
CA ARG A 274 -23.67 -23.72 -102.42
C ARG A 274 -23.83 -25.23 -102.59
N THR A 275 -23.80 -25.95 -101.47
CA THR A 275 -24.18 -27.37 -101.46
C THR A 275 -25.59 -27.56 -102.03
N GLY A 276 -25.77 -28.60 -102.85
CA GLY A 276 -27.02 -28.90 -103.54
C GLY A 276 -27.30 -28.05 -104.80
N GLN A 277 -26.49 -27.04 -105.11
CA GLN A 277 -26.70 -26.21 -106.30
C GLN A 277 -26.60 -27.03 -107.58
N VAL A 278 -27.60 -26.92 -108.46
CA VAL A 278 -27.64 -27.62 -109.75
C VAL A 278 -26.64 -26.96 -110.71
N LEU A 279 -25.60 -27.69 -111.08
CA LEU A 279 -24.57 -27.24 -112.03
C LEU A 279 -24.92 -27.62 -113.47
N ALA A 280 -25.64 -28.72 -113.70
CA ALA A 280 -26.21 -29.06 -114.99
C ALA A 280 -27.42 -29.97 -114.83
N SER A 281 -28.35 -29.93 -115.80
CA SER A 281 -29.51 -30.83 -115.85
C SER A 281 -29.83 -31.20 -117.30
N ALA A 282 -30.13 -32.47 -117.54
CA ALA A 282 -30.59 -32.95 -118.85
C ALA A 282 -31.65 -34.04 -118.70
N VAL A 283 -32.57 -34.08 -119.67
CA VAL A 283 -33.46 -35.22 -119.89
C VAL A 283 -32.79 -36.16 -120.88
N ILE A 284 -32.52 -37.38 -120.43
CA ILE A 284 -31.87 -38.45 -121.18
C ILE A 284 -32.97 -39.39 -121.67
N GLN A 285 -32.98 -39.68 -122.96
CA GLN A 285 -33.93 -40.58 -123.60
C GLN A 285 -33.26 -41.37 -124.72
N ASN A 286 -33.79 -42.56 -125.02
CA ASN A 286 -33.31 -43.44 -126.09
C ASN A 286 -31.86 -43.95 -125.96
N VAL A 287 -31.31 -43.96 -124.74
CA VAL A 287 -29.99 -44.53 -124.45
C VAL A 287 -30.14 -46.02 -124.15
N LYS A 288 -29.68 -46.88 -125.05
CA LYS A 288 -29.89 -48.34 -124.96
C LYS A 288 -28.62 -49.14 -124.72
N ASP A 289 -27.47 -48.47 -124.72
CA ASP A 289 -26.17 -49.09 -124.49
C ASP A 289 -25.26 -48.21 -123.61
N SER A 290 -24.26 -48.86 -123.03
CA SER A 290 -23.30 -48.27 -122.11
C SER A 290 -22.41 -47.19 -122.78
N ALA A 291 -22.18 -47.29 -124.10
CA ALA A 291 -21.35 -46.34 -124.84
C ALA A 291 -22.09 -45.02 -125.03
N GLN A 292 -23.36 -45.06 -125.44
CA GLN A 292 -24.27 -43.93 -125.53
C GLN A 292 -24.45 -43.28 -124.15
N ALA A 293 -24.64 -44.08 -123.09
CA ALA A 293 -24.75 -43.56 -121.73
C ALA A 293 -23.49 -42.79 -121.31
N THR A 294 -22.30 -43.30 -121.64
CA THR A 294 -21.03 -42.63 -121.34
C THR A 294 -20.93 -41.28 -122.07
N GLN A 295 -21.28 -41.22 -123.36
CA GLN A 295 -21.25 -39.98 -124.13
C GLN A 295 -22.19 -38.90 -123.55
N VAL A 296 -23.39 -39.29 -123.13
CA VAL A 296 -24.36 -38.35 -122.54
C VAL A 296 -23.88 -37.86 -121.16
N ILE A 297 -23.32 -38.74 -120.33
CA ILE A 297 -22.75 -38.36 -119.03
C ILE A 297 -21.59 -37.37 -119.22
N GLU A 298 -20.72 -37.60 -120.21
CA GLU A 298 -19.60 -36.72 -120.50
C GLU A 298 -20.04 -35.32 -120.97
N GLU A 299 -21.09 -35.21 -121.80
CA GLU A 299 -21.65 -33.90 -122.16
C GLU A 299 -22.26 -33.20 -120.94
N LEU A 300 -22.99 -33.93 -120.10
CA LEU A 300 -23.59 -33.37 -118.89
C LEU A 300 -22.53 -32.88 -117.89
N LEU A 301 -21.44 -33.63 -117.72
CA LEU A 301 -20.31 -33.20 -116.89
C LEU A 301 -19.56 -32.01 -117.50
N ARG A 302 -19.43 -31.94 -118.84
CA ARG A 302 -18.87 -30.76 -119.53
C ARG A 302 -19.74 -29.53 -119.30
N GLN A 303 -21.06 -29.66 -119.33
CA GLN A 303 -21.98 -28.57 -118.99
C GLN A 303 -21.82 -28.13 -117.52
N ALA A 304 -21.80 -29.09 -116.59
CA ALA A 304 -21.63 -28.80 -115.17
C ALA A 304 -20.32 -28.07 -114.89
N ARG A 305 -19.23 -28.46 -115.57
CA ARG A 305 -17.92 -27.81 -115.49
C ARG A 305 -17.99 -26.36 -115.98
N ARG A 306 -18.59 -26.10 -117.15
CA ARG A 306 -18.74 -24.73 -117.67
C ARG A 306 -19.49 -23.83 -116.67
N ASN A 307 -20.59 -24.32 -116.11
CA ASN A 307 -21.39 -23.56 -115.15
C ASN A 307 -20.65 -23.35 -113.82
N ALA A 308 -19.92 -24.36 -113.34
CA ALA A 308 -19.08 -24.23 -112.15
C ALA A 308 -17.99 -23.15 -112.32
N ILE A 309 -17.35 -23.06 -113.49
CA ILE A 309 -16.38 -21.99 -113.79
C ILE A 309 -17.03 -20.61 -113.77
N VAL A 310 -18.21 -20.46 -114.40
CA VAL A 310 -18.93 -19.18 -114.42
C VAL A 310 -19.33 -18.74 -113.02
N LEU A 311 -19.91 -19.64 -112.21
CA LEU A 311 -20.36 -19.34 -110.84
C LEU A 311 -19.20 -19.02 -109.91
N ASN A 312 -18.08 -19.72 -110.06
CA ASN A 312 -16.92 -19.56 -109.19
C ASN A 312 -16.01 -18.38 -109.59
N ASN A 313 -16.29 -17.75 -110.74
CA ASN A 313 -15.54 -16.64 -111.35
C ASN A 313 -14.03 -16.63 -111.03
N PRO A 314 -13.32 -17.71 -111.39
CA PRO A 314 -11.91 -17.84 -111.05
C PRO A 314 -11.09 -16.96 -112.01
N GLN A 315 -10.29 -16.06 -111.45
CA GLN A 315 -9.27 -15.39 -112.25
C GLN A 315 -8.30 -16.46 -112.77
N ASN A 316 -8.11 -16.52 -114.09
CA ASN A 316 -7.14 -17.37 -114.80
C ASN A 316 -7.50 -18.86 -115.08
N LEU A 317 -8.77 -19.28 -115.07
CA LEU A 317 -9.14 -20.63 -115.59
C LEU A 317 -9.70 -20.58 -117.01
N LYS A 318 -9.34 -21.58 -117.82
CA LYS A 318 -9.88 -21.81 -119.17
C LYS A 318 -11.09 -22.76 -119.09
N PRO A 319 -12.06 -22.70 -120.01
CA PRO A 319 -13.20 -23.64 -120.06
C PRO A 319 -12.82 -25.13 -120.13
N THR A 320 -11.56 -25.44 -120.43
CA THR A 320 -10.99 -26.79 -120.50
C THR A 320 -10.50 -27.32 -119.15
N ASP A 321 -10.36 -26.47 -118.13
CA ASP A 321 -9.77 -26.86 -116.85
C ASP A 321 -10.72 -27.77 -116.06
N GLN A 322 -10.18 -28.86 -115.52
CA GLN A 322 -10.97 -29.83 -114.77
C GLN A 322 -11.28 -29.31 -113.37
N VAL A 323 -12.34 -28.50 -113.27
CA VAL A 323 -12.72 -27.89 -111.99
C VAL A 323 -13.74 -28.71 -111.17
N ILE A 324 -14.35 -29.72 -111.78
CA ILE A 324 -15.29 -30.61 -111.11
C ILE A 324 -14.67 -32.00 -110.93
N GLN A 325 -14.94 -32.62 -109.79
CA GLN A 325 -14.59 -33.99 -109.47
C GLN A 325 -15.86 -34.79 -109.21
N ILE A 326 -15.97 -35.97 -109.80
CA ILE A 326 -17.04 -36.94 -109.57
C ILE A 326 -16.41 -38.30 -109.30
N THR A 327 -16.99 -39.08 -108.40
CA THR A 327 -16.44 -40.40 -108.11
C THR A 327 -16.69 -41.36 -109.27
N THR A 328 -15.76 -42.29 -109.49
CA THR A 328 -15.93 -43.36 -110.49
C THR A 328 -17.15 -44.23 -110.18
N GLU A 329 -17.49 -44.39 -108.89
CA GLU A 329 -18.68 -45.13 -108.45
C GLU A 329 -19.97 -44.43 -108.91
N ASP A 330 -20.07 -43.12 -108.72
CA ASP A 330 -21.22 -42.32 -109.14
C ASP A 330 -21.42 -42.37 -110.66
N VAL A 331 -20.34 -42.29 -111.43
CA VAL A 331 -20.38 -42.43 -112.89
C VAL A 331 -20.85 -43.82 -113.32
N ASN A 332 -20.32 -44.88 -112.69
CA ASN A 332 -20.71 -46.25 -113.00
C ASN A 332 -22.18 -46.53 -112.66
N ARG A 333 -22.66 -46.01 -111.52
CA ARG A 333 -24.06 -46.12 -111.09
C ARG A 333 -25.00 -45.34 -112.01
N LEU A 334 -24.61 -44.13 -112.40
CA LEU A 334 -25.37 -43.32 -113.35
C LEU A 334 -25.48 -44.04 -114.70
N ARG A 335 -24.37 -44.57 -115.21
CA ARG A 335 -24.33 -45.31 -116.47
C ARG A 335 -25.22 -46.54 -116.47
N SER A 336 -25.21 -47.33 -115.40
CA SER A 336 -26.06 -48.52 -115.31
C SER A 336 -27.56 -48.18 -115.24
N GLN A 337 -27.93 -47.08 -114.59
CA GLN A 337 -29.32 -46.65 -114.45
C GLN A 337 -29.94 -46.14 -115.75
N ILE A 338 -29.20 -45.38 -116.55
CA ILE A 338 -29.75 -44.71 -117.75
C ILE A 338 -29.66 -45.54 -119.04
N SER A 339 -29.07 -46.75 -118.98
CA SER A 339 -28.84 -47.61 -120.15
C SER A 339 -30.01 -48.55 -120.50
N ASP A 340 -31.15 -48.45 -119.80
CA ASP A 340 -32.32 -49.33 -119.97
C ASP A 340 -33.30 -48.86 -121.08
N GLY A 341 -32.97 -47.77 -121.78
CA GLY A 341 -33.81 -47.15 -122.81
C GLY A 341 -34.96 -46.29 -122.29
N GLN A 342 -35.18 -46.21 -120.97
CA GLN A 342 -36.23 -45.39 -120.37
C GLN A 342 -35.81 -43.91 -120.28
N PRO A 343 -36.77 -42.97 -120.25
CA PRO A 343 -36.46 -41.57 -120.06
C PRO A 343 -36.07 -41.28 -118.60
N TYR A 344 -34.96 -40.58 -118.39
CA TYR A 344 -34.48 -40.13 -117.08
C TYR A 344 -34.19 -38.64 -117.08
N VAL A 345 -34.35 -37.99 -115.93
CA VAL A 345 -33.76 -36.68 -115.67
C VAL A 345 -32.53 -36.88 -114.79
N VAL A 346 -31.43 -36.26 -115.20
CA VAL A 346 -30.17 -36.29 -114.44
C VAL A 346 -29.77 -34.86 -114.13
N ARG A 347 -29.44 -34.60 -112.86
CA ARG A 347 -28.91 -33.33 -112.36
C ARG A 347 -27.54 -33.58 -111.75
N ILE A 348 -26.59 -32.69 -112.02
CA ILE A 348 -25.27 -32.69 -111.37
C ILE A 348 -25.28 -31.61 -110.31
N LEU A 349 -25.12 -31.99 -109.04
CA LEU A 349 -25.22 -31.10 -107.88
C LEU A 349 -23.86 -30.91 -107.22
N ALA A 350 -23.60 -29.74 -106.65
CA ALA A 350 -22.44 -29.53 -105.79
C ALA A 350 -22.59 -30.28 -104.46
N ALA A 351 -21.54 -30.99 -104.02
CA ALA A 351 -21.57 -31.80 -102.80
C ALA A 351 -21.32 -31.00 -101.51
N ALA A 352 -20.74 -29.80 -101.61
CA ALA A 352 -20.39 -28.95 -100.49
C ALA A 352 -20.49 -27.46 -100.87
N ASN A 353 -20.26 -26.58 -99.89
CA ASN A 353 -20.07 -25.16 -100.15
C ASN A 353 -18.63 -24.92 -100.63
N TYR A 354 -18.49 -24.22 -101.76
CA TYR A 354 -17.20 -23.85 -102.32
C TYR A 354 -17.02 -22.35 -102.32
N LEU A 355 -15.84 -21.92 -101.88
CA LEU A 355 -15.45 -20.51 -101.89
C LEU A 355 -15.00 -20.08 -103.27
N GLN A 356 -15.12 -18.78 -103.54
CA GLN A 356 -14.64 -18.17 -104.77
C GLN A 356 -13.17 -18.55 -105.05
N GLY A 357 -12.91 -19.11 -106.22
CA GLY A 357 -11.58 -19.53 -106.67
C GLY A 357 -11.21 -21.00 -106.37
N GLU A 358 -12.04 -21.74 -105.63
CA GLU A 358 -11.78 -23.17 -105.39
C GLU A 358 -11.98 -24.01 -106.66
N SER A 359 -10.94 -24.71 -107.11
CA SER A 359 -10.94 -25.45 -108.38
C SER A 359 -11.22 -26.95 -108.25
N ASN A 360 -11.47 -27.47 -107.03
CA ASN A 360 -11.78 -28.88 -106.81
C ASN A 360 -13.21 -29.06 -106.29
N ILE A 361 -14.18 -28.86 -107.17
CA ILE A 361 -15.61 -28.88 -106.84
C ILE A 361 -16.10 -30.33 -106.93
N LEU A 362 -16.37 -30.97 -105.80
CA LEU A 362 -16.97 -32.30 -105.77
C LEU A 362 -18.44 -32.19 -106.17
N VAL A 363 -18.86 -33.02 -107.12
CA VAL A 363 -20.22 -33.08 -107.63
C VAL A 363 -20.81 -34.48 -107.48
N VAL A 364 -22.12 -34.53 -107.28
CA VAL A 364 -22.90 -35.76 -107.14
C VAL A 364 -24.07 -35.78 -108.13
N PRO A 365 -24.35 -36.91 -108.80
CA PRO A 365 -25.50 -37.02 -109.69
C PRO A 365 -26.77 -37.33 -108.91
N GLN A 366 -27.87 -36.64 -109.27
CA GLN A 366 -29.23 -36.97 -108.87
C GLN A 366 -29.99 -37.48 -110.11
N VAL A 367 -30.58 -38.67 -110.00
CA VAL A 367 -31.25 -39.36 -111.13
C VAL A 367 -32.68 -39.71 -110.73
N ALA A 368 -33.64 -39.43 -111.62
CA ALA A 368 -35.03 -39.88 -111.48
C ALA A 368 -35.61 -40.25 -112.84
N ARG A 369 -36.58 -41.16 -112.89
CA ARG A 369 -37.32 -41.46 -114.14
C ARG A 369 -38.09 -40.22 -114.58
N ASN A 370 -37.98 -39.86 -115.85
CA ASN A 370 -38.68 -38.72 -116.41
C ASN A 370 -40.04 -39.14 -116.95
N GLN A 371 -41.03 -39.16 -116.07
CA GLN A 371 -42.41 -39.52 -116.37
C GLN A 371 -43.30 -38.27 -116.39
N GLU A 372 -44.40 -38.33 -117.12
CA GLU A 372 -45.44 -37.30 -117.08
C GLU A 372 -46.09 -37.31 -115.68
N VAL A 373 -46.04 -36.18 -114.99
CA VAL A 373 -46.57 -35.99 -113.64
C VAL A 373 -47.94 -35.30 -113.69
N PHE A 374 -48.08 -34.30 -114.57
CA PHE A 374 -49.34 -33.59 -114.81
C PHE A 374 -49.62 -33.49 -116.30
N ARG A 375 -50.89 -33.60 -116.67
CA ARG A 375 -51.34 -33.39 -118.05
C ARG A 375 -51.54 -31.92 -118.36
N GLU A 376 -51.56 -31.59 -119.63
CA GLU A 376 -51.98 -30.27 -120.10
C GLU A 376 -53.40 -29.92 -119.59
N GLY A 377 -53.55 -28.73 -119.00
CA GLY A 377 -54.79 -28.20 -118.47
C GLY A 377 -55.15 -28.70 -117.06
N GLU A 378 -54.32 -29.55 -116.44
CA GLU A 378 -54.59 -30.09 -115.12
C GLU A 378 -54.55 -29.01 -114.03
N ASN A 379 -55.45 -29.12 -113.05
CA ASN A 379 -55.57 -28.17 -111.94
C ASN A 379 -54.74 -28.63 -110.74
N LEU A 380 -53.78 -27.82 -110.31
CA LEU A 380 -52.90 -28.17 -109.19
C LEU A 380 -53.47 -27.73 -107.85
N ALA A 381 -54.05 -26.53 -107.83
CA ALA A 381 -54.62 -25.94 -106.62
C ALA A 381 -55.68 -24.91 -107.02
N THR A 382 -56.63 -24.67 -106.14
CA THR A 382 -57.66 -23.63 -106.33
C THR A 382 -57.89 -22.91 -105.01
N ILE A 383 -58.02 -21.60 -105.10
CA ILE A 383 -58.39 -20.72 -103.99
C ILE A 383 -59.62 -19.92 -104.39
N SER A 384 -60.41 -19.50 -103.41
CA SER A 384 -61.55 -18.61 -103.62
C SER A 384 -61.29 -17.28 -102.92
N LEU A 385 -61.52 -16.16 -103.61
CA LEU A 385 -61.38 -14.82 -103.03
C LEU A 385 -62.40 -13.85 -103.63
N ASP A 386 -62.63 -12.72 -102.97
CA ASP A 386 -63.43 -11.62 -103.51
C ASP A 386 -62.52 -10.39 -103.68
N PRO A 387 -62.14 -10.03 -104.92
CA PRO A 387 -61.21 -8.93 -105.16
C PRO A 387 -61.75 -7.58 -104.66
N SER A 388 -63.08 -7.39 -104.63
CA SER A 388 -63.70 -6.13 -104.22
C SER A 388 -63.57 -5.86 -102.71
N GLN A 389 -63.33 -6.90 -101.92
CA GLN A 389 -63.20 -6.86 -100.47
C GLN A 389 -61.74 -6.95 -99.98
N MET A 390 -60.76 -6.98 -100.90
CA MET A 390 -59.35 -7.22 -100.58
C MET A 390 -58.43 -6.14 -101.18
N THR A 391 -57.32 -5.86 -100.49
CA THR A 391 -56.23 -5.02 -101.04
C THR A 391 -55.34 -5.81 -102.00
N ASP A 392 -54.52 -5.12 -102.80
CA ASP A 392 -53.56 -5.78 -103.71
C ASP A 392 -52.61 -6.73 -102.97
N GLU A 393 -52.13 -6.30 -101.79
CA GLU A 393 -51.24 -7.11 -100.96
C GLU A 393 -51.94 -8.37 -100.45
N GLN A 394 -53.21 -8.26 -100.04
CA GLN A 394 -54.01 -9.42 -99.60
C GLN A 394 -54.26 -10.40 -100.76
N ILE A 395 -54.55 -9.89 -101.97
CA ILE A 395 -54.68 -10.75 -103.16
C ILE A 395 -53.35 -11.43 -103.49
N LEU A 396 -52.23 -10.71 -103.45
CA LEU A 396 -50.89 -11.27 -103.67
C LEU A 396 -50.54 -12.34 -102.63
N GLN A 397 -50.87 -12.14 -101.35
CA GLN A 397 -50.69 -13.15 -100.31
C GLN A 397 -51.52 -14.41 -100.57
N ARG A 398 -52.77 -14.26 -101.03
CA ARG A 398 -53.59 -15.41 -101.44
C ARG A 398 -53.01 -16.14 -102.63
N LEU A 399 -52.48 -15.42 -103.62
CA LEU A 399 -51.80 -16.03 -104.77
C LEU A 399 -50.48 -16.72 -104.37
N ASP A 400 -49.73 -16.18 -103.42
CA ASP A 400 -48.54 -16.83 -102.86
C ASP A 400 -48.88 -18.15 -102.15
N GLN A 401 -50.01 -18.18 -101.43
CA GLN A 401 -50.56 -19.43 -100.88
C GLN A 401 -50.91 -20.42 -101.98
N LEU A 402 -51.55 -19.97 -103.06
CA LEU A 402 -51.86 -20.81 -104.23
C LEU A 402 -50.58 -21.39 -104.86
N PHE A 403 -49.53 -20.59 -105.01
CA PHE A 403 -48.24 -21.05 -105.53
C PHE A 403 -47.55 -22.03 -104.58
N THR A 404 -47.57 -21.77 -103.27
CA THR A 404 -47.00 -22.67 -102.26
C THR A 404 -47.67 -24.03 -102.28
N VAL A 405 -49.01 -24.07 -102.31
CA VAL A 405 -49.77 -25.32 -102.39
C VAL A 405 -49.52 -26.03 -103.72
N SER A 406 -49.47 -25.28 -104.83
CA SER A 406 -49.14 -25.85 -106.15
C SER A 406 -47.73 -26.46 -106.18
N ASN A 407 -46.75 -25.79 -105.58
CA ASN A 407 -45.37 -26.27 -105.47
C ASN A 407 -45.29 -27.56 -104.63
N GLN A 408 -45.93 -27.58 -103.46
CA GLN A 408 -46.01 -28.78 -102.61
C GLN A 408 -46.70 -29.95 -103.32
N ARG A 409 -47.82 -29.68 -104.01
CA ARG A 409 -48.54 -30.68 -104.80
C ARG A 409 -47.64 -31.25 -105.89
N ALA A 410 -46.92 -30.39 -106.61
CA ALA A 410 -46.02 -30.83 -107.67
C ALA A 410 -44.86 -31.69 -107.17
N ILE A 411 -44.24 -31.31 -106.05
CA ILE A 411 -43.20 -32.13 -105.41
C ILE A 411 -43.77 -33.49 -104.98
N ALA A 412 -44.91 -33.49 -104.28
CA ALA A 412 -45.55 -34.71 -103.80
C ALA A 412 -45.97 -35.64 -104.95
N SER A 413 -46.35 -35.08 -106.10
CA SER A 413 -46.69 -35.83 -107.31
C SER A 413 -45.47 -36.31 -108.11
N GLY A 414 -44.26 -35.82 -107.80
CA GLY A 414 -43.02 -36.33 -108.36
C GLY A 414 -42.27 -35.37 -109.29
N VAL A 415 -42.55 -34.06 -109.27
CA VAL A 415 -41.69 -33.05 -109.91
C VAL A 415 -40.49 -32.78 -109.01
N LEU A 416 -39.27 -32.84 -109.56
CA LEU A 416 -38.06 -32.63 -108.76
C LEU A 416 -37.87 -31.15 -108.40
N PRO A 417 -37.87 -30.77 -107.11
CA PRO A 417 -37.58 -29.40 -106.71
C PRO A 417 -36.11 -29.05 -106.93
N ASP A 418 -35.83 -27.76 -107.09
CA ASP A 418 -34.49 -27.23 -106.97
C ASP A 418 -33.97 -27.48 -105.54
N PRO A 419 -32.82 -28.14 -105.34
CA PRO A 419 -32.37 -28.55 -104.00
C PRO A 419 -31.98 -27.39 -103.07
N VAL A 420 -31.77 -26.19 -103.61
CA VAL A 420 -31.37 -25.01 -102.83
C VAL A 420 -32.58 -24.17 -102.45
N THR A 421 -33.52 -23.99 -103.37
CA THR A 421 -34.69 -23.13 -103.18
C THR A 421 -35.98 -23.89 -102.81
N GLY A 422 -36.05 -25.19 -103.08
CA GLY A 422 -37.25 -26.00 -102.90
C GLY A 422 -38.36 -25.73 -103.93
N SER A 423 -38.10 -24.91 -104.94
CA SER A 423 -39.08 -24.55 -105.98
C SER A 423 -39.06 -25.56 -107.14
N VAL A 424 -40.22 -25.88 -107.71
CA VAL A 424 -40.33 -26.73 -108.92
C VAL A 424 -40.49 -25.93 -110.21
N GLY A 425 -40.66 -24.61 -110.11
CA GLY A 425 -40.93 -23.71 -111.23
C GLY A 425 -40.95 -22.26 -110.78
N SER A 426 -41.14 -21.35 -111.73
CA SER A 426 -41.26 -19.93 -111.46
C SER A 426 -42.43 -19.35 -112.23
N PHE A 427 -43.09 -18.36 -111.62
CA PHE A 427 -44.13 -17.57 -112.26
C PHE A 427 -43.59 -16.17 -112.49
N ARG A 428 -43.81 -15.59 -113.67
CA ARG A 428 -43.22 -14.29 -114.01
C ARG A 428 -43.92 -13.20 -113.20
N GLN A 429 -43.13 -12.43 -112.44
CA GLN A 429 -43.67 -11.39 -111.56
C GLN A 429 -44.53 -10.37 -112.30
N ILE A 430 -44.18 -10.04 -113.56
CA ILE A 430 -44.94 -9.09 -114.36
C ILE A 430 -46.31 -9.63 -114.79
N GLU A 431 -46.41 -10.94 -115.06
CA GLU A 431 -47.69 -11.61 -115.36
C GLU A 431 -48.56 -11.67 -114.10
N LEU A 432 -47.95 -11.80 -112.92
CA LEU A 432 -48.66 -11.82 -111.65
C LEU A 432 -49.31 -10.47 -111.34
N VAL A 433 -48.54 -9.40 -111.45
CA VAL A 433 -49.05 -8.04 -111.20
C VAL A 433 -50.16 -7.70 -112.18
N LYS A 434 -50.00 -8.03 -113.47
CA LYS A 434 -51.05 -7.82 -114.47
C LYS A 434 -52.33 -8.59 -114.13
N PHE A 435 -52.19 -9.86 -113.77
CA PHE A 435 -53.33 -10.70 -113.39
C PHE A 435 -54.09 -10.14 -112.18
N VAL A 436 -53.39 -9.61 -111.17
CA VAL A 436 -54.02 -8.96 -110.00
C VAL A 436 -54.77 -7.69 -110.39
N LEU A 437 -54.22 -6.86 -111.27
CA LEU A 437 -54.88 -5.66 -111.77
C LEU A 437 -56.17 -6.01 -112.52
N ASP A 438 -56.11 -6.97 -113.45
CA ASP A 438 -57.26 -7.40 -114.24
C ASP A 438 -58.35 -8.06 -113.35
N LEU A 439 -57.98 -8.70 -112.23
CA LEU A 439 -58.93 -9.28 -111.28
C LEU A 439 -59.77 -8.24 -110.53
N LYS A 440 -59.25 -7.04 -110.30
CA LYS A 440 -59.93 -5.99 -109.52
C LYS A 440 -61.16 -5.41 -110.20
N ASP A 441 -61.24 -5.52 -111.52
CA ASP A 441 -62.39 -5.05 -112.29
C ASP A 441 -63.63 -5.95 -112.11
N HIS A 442 -63.49 -7.08 -111.40
CA HIS A 442 -64.56 -8.04 -111.15
C HIS A 442 -65.05 -8.00 -109.69
N GLN A 443 -66.37 -8.09 -109.50
CA GLN A 443 -67.03 -8.10 -108.19
C GLN A 443 -67.56 -9.49 -107.83
N GLY A 444 -67.51 -9.84 -106.53
CA GLY A 444 -68.02 -11.10 -105.99
C GLY A 444 -66.95 -12.19 -105.88
N THR A 445 -67.33 -13.36 -105.37
CA THR A 445 -66.40 -14.48 -105.17
C THR A 445 -65.96 -15.08 -106.50
N ILE A 446 -64.64 -15.22 -106.66
CA ILE A 446 -63.95 -15.76 -107.82
C ILE A 446 -63.04 -16.90 -107.37
N ASP A 447 -63.12 -18.03 -108.08
CA ASP A 447 -62.23 -19.17 -107.91
C ASP A 447 -61.02 -19.02 -108.83
N ILE A 448 -59.83 -18.93 -108.26
CA ILE A 448 -58.57 -18.87 -108.99
C ILE A 448 -57.90 -20.23 -108.91
N SER A 449 -57.74 -20.86 -110.07
CA SER A 449 -57.04 -22.13 -110.22
C SER A 449 -55.65 -21.91 -110.80
N ALA A 450 -54.64 -22.58 -110.23
CA ALA A 450 -53.34 -22.74 -110.85
C ALA A 450 -53.37 -24.00 -111.73
N VAL A 451 -53.29 -23.82 -113.05
CA VAL A 451 -53.31 -24.92 -114.02
C VAL A 451 -51.99 -25.01 -114.78
N THR A 452 -51.64 -26.20 -115.23
CA THR A 452 -50.49 -26.42 -116.11
C THR A 452 -50.88 -26.16 -117.56
N PRO A 453 -50.32 -25.14 -118.26
CA PRO A 453 -50.66 -24.88 -119.65
C PRO A 453 -50.08 -25.92 -120.63
N THR A 454 -49.17 -26.77 -120.16
CA THR A 454 -48.54 -27.87 -120.91
C THR A 454 -48.33 -29.06 -119.98
N SER A 455 -48.19 -30.28 -120.51
CA SER A 455 -47.80 -31.43 -119.68
C SER A 455 -46.48 -31.19 -118.95
N VAL A 456 -46.42 -31.58 -117.68
CA VAL A 456 -45.24 -31.42 -116.80
C VAL A 456 -44.67 -32.77 -116.46
N TYR A 457 -43.36 -32.90 -116.61
CA TYR A 457 -42.63 -34.12 -116.31
C TYR A 457 -41.83 -33.97 -115.01
N THR A 458 -41.32 -35.09 -114.50
CA THR A 458 -40.43 -35.12 -113.32
C THR A 458 -39.26 -34.12 -113.40
N ALA A 459 -38.74 -33.84 -114.59
CA ALA A 459 -37.67 -32.87 -114.79
C ALA A 459 -38.04 -31.42 -114.44
N GLY A 460 -39.32 -31.06 -114.56
CA GLY A 460 -39.79 -29.68 -114.55
C GLY A 460 -39.28 -28.88 -115.78
N PRO A 461 -39.28 -27.54 -115.70
CA PRO A 461 -39.91 -26.74 -114.65
C PRO A 461 -41.44 -26.81 -114.71
N LEU A 462 -42.09 -26.62 -113.56
CA LEU A 462 -43.53 -26.40 -113.48
C LEU A 462 -43.85 -24.99 -114.00
N THR A 463 -44.46 -24.90 -115.17
CA THR A 463 -45.09 -23.67 -115.66
C THR A 463 -46.53 -23.63 -115.18
N LEU A 464 -46.96 -22.49 -114.65
CA LEU A 464 -48.32 -22.27 -114.19
C LEU A 464 -48.99 -21.20 -115.03
N SER A 465 -50.28 -21.38 -115.29
CA SER A 465 -51.20 -20.35 -115.78
C SER A 465 -52.31 -20.24 -114.75
N LEU A 466 -52.68 -19.02 -114.39
CA LEU A 466 -53.77 -18.73 -113.47
C LEU A 466 -55.06 -18.59 -114.26
N VAL A 467 -56.11 -19.28 -113.83
CA VAL A 467 -57.43 -19.23 -114.45
C VAL A 467 -58.44 -18.81 -113.40
N ALA A 468 -59.03 -17.63 -113.57
CA ALA A 468 -60.08 -17.12 -112.72
C ALA A 468 -61.46 -17.55 -113.27
N ARG A 469 -62.30 -18.12 -112.41
CA ARG A 469 -63.66 -18.55 -112.75
C ARG A 469 -64.66 -17.91 -111.79
N GLN A 470 -65.78 -17.48 -112.35
CA GLN A 470 -66.94 -17.01 -111.60
C GLN A 470 -68.17 -17.78 -112.07
N ASN A 471 -68.91 -18.40 -111.14
CA ASN A 471 -70.05 -19.28 -111.46
C ASN A 471 -69.70 -20.35 -112.51
N GLN A 472 -68.54 -20.98 -112.37
CA GLN A 472 -67.99 -22.00 -113.29
C GLN A 472 -67.65 -21.51 -114.72
N ARG A 473 -67.76 -20.21 -115.03
CA ARG A 473 -67.31 -19.62 -116.30
C ARG A 473 -65.94 -18.96 -116.14
N VAL A 474 -65.03 -19.20 -117.10
CA VAL A 474 -63.72 -18.54 -117.13
C VAL A 474 -63.91 -17.06 -117.46
N ILE A 475 -63.38 -16.19 -116.61
CA ILE A 475 -63.45 -14.72 -116.77
C ILE A 475 -62.10 -14.11 -117.09
N LEU A 476 -61.00 -14.71 -116.60
CA LEU A 476 -59.64 -14.23 -116.82
C LEU A 476 -58.66 -15.40 -116.87
N ARG A 477 -57.60 -15.26 -117.67
CA ARG A 477 -56.48 -16.21 -117.73
C ARG A 477 -55.16 -15.44 -117.77
N SER A 478 -54.18 -15.85 -116.98
CA SER A 478 -52.81 -15.34 -117.12
C SER A 478 -52.21 -15.89 -118.41
N GLY A 479 -51.54 -15.01 -119.15
CA GLY A 479 -50.92 -15.30 -120.45
C GLY A 479 -49.91 -16.44 -120.43
#